data_AF-A0A7L1Y0T1-F1
#
_entry.id   AF-A0A7L1Y0T1-F1
#
_cell.length_a   1.000
_cell.length_b   1.000
_cell.length_c   1.000
_cell.angle_alpha   90.00
_cell.angle_beta   90.00
_cell.angle_gamma   90.00
#
_symmetry.space_group_name_H-M   'P 1'
#
loop_
_entity.id
_entity.type
_entity.pdbx_description
1 polymer ?
#
loop_
_entity_poly.entity_id
_entity_poly.type
_entity_poly.pdbx_seq_one_letter_code
_entity_poly.pdbx_strand_id
1 'polypeptide(L)'
;QNPVLGVKNIAAFFGISLTEKELQCVVERSTFQSMKKNSQETHGTFGNILFRKGGVSDWKNLFSEDQNEKMDKAFEERVGGTKLGRKLKYDVYCKA
;
A
#
# COMPACT_ATOMS: atom_id res chain seq x y z
N GLN A 1 6.50 4.82 -3.42
CA GLN A 1 7.16 3.49 -3.35
C GLN A 1 7.54 3.05 -4.76
N ASN A 2 8.50 2.13 -4.91
CA ASN A 2 9.00 1.66 -6.20
C ASN A 2 8.41 0.26 -6.51
N PRO A 3 7.39 0.14 -7.38
CA PRO A 3 6.74 -1.14 -7.68
C PRO A 3 7.68 -2.13 -8.39
N VAL A 4 8.62 -1.64 -9.21
CA VAL A 4 9.63 -2.47 -9.88
C VAL A 4 10.48 -3.21 -8.87
N LEU A 5 10.98 -2.49 -7.84
CA LEU A 5 11.76 -3.11 -6.77
C LEU A 5 10.93 -4.13 -5.98
N GLY A 6 9.64 -3.83 -5.74
CA GLY A 6 8.72 -4.75 -5.07
C GLY A 6 8.58 -6.07 -5.83
N VAL A 7 8.32 -6.01 -7.13
CA VAL A 7 8.21 -7.20 -7.99
C VAL A 7 9.51 -7.98 -8.03
N LYS A 8 10.67 -7.31 -8.18
CA LYS A 8 11.99 -7.96 -8.15
C LYS A 8 12.25 -8.71 -6.84
N ASN A 9 11.92 -8.10 -5.70
CA ASN A 9 12.09 -8.74 -4.39
C ASN A 9 11.22 -9.98 -4.22
N ILE A 10 9.96 -9.93 -4.69
CA ILE A 10 9.04 -11.06 -4.64
C ILE A 10 9.54 -12.20 -5.55
N ALA A 11 9.96 -11.88 -6.78
CA ALA A 11 10.50 -12.86 -7.71
C ALA A 11 11.75 -13.55 -7.14
N ALA A 12 12.68 -12.79 -6.57
CA ALA A 12 13.88 -13.33 -5.92
C ALA A 12 13.53 -14.24 -4.73
N PHE A 13 12.54 -13.87 -3.92
CA PHE A 13 12.07 -14.71 -2.81
C PHE A 13 11.54 -16.07 -3.28
N PHE A 14 10.85 -16.11 -4.41
CA PHE A 14 10.36 -17.36 -5.01
C PHE A 14 11.37 -18.05 -5.94
N GLY A 15 12.57 -17.50 -6.14
CA GLY A 15 13.55 -18.04 -7.09
C GLY A 15 13.15 -17.92 -8.56
N ILE A 16 12.23 -17.01 -8.90
CA ILE A 16 11.75 -16.79 -10.26
C ILE A 16 12.65 -15.78 -10.96
N SER A 17 13.18 -16.16 -12.13
CA SER A 17 13.89 -15.23 -13.02
C SER A 17 12.88 -14.52 -13.92
N LEU A 18 12.96 -13.19 -14.02
CA LEU A 18 12.10 -12.36 -14.86
C LEU A 18 12.93 -11.66 -15.93
N THR A 19 12.43 -11.67 -17.16
CA THR A 19 12.88 -10.74 -18.19
C THR A 19 12.36 -9.32 -17.91
N GLU A 20 12.99 -8.30 -18.50
CA GLU A 20 12.53 -6.91 -18.35
C GLU A 20 11.09 -6.72 -18.85
N LYS A 21 10.71 -7.44 -19.91
CA LYS A 21 9.34 -7.41 -20.46
C LYS A 21 8.32 -8.00 -19.49
N GLU A 22 8.62 -9.11 -18.85
CA GLU A 22 7.74 -9.74 -17.86
C GLU A 22 7.61 -8.87 -16.61
N LEU A 23 8.72 -8.31 -16.14
CA LEU A 23 8.74 -7.37 -15.03
C LEU A 23 7.83 -6.16 -15.30
N GLN A 24 8.01 -5.52 -16.46
CA GLN A 24 7.20 -4.36 -16.83
C GLN A 24 5.72 -4.72 -16.98
N CYS A 25 5.42 -5.87 -17.57
CA CYS A 25 4.06 -6.38 -17.70
C CYS A 25 3.39 -6.57 -16.33
N VAL A 26 4.10 -7.19 -15.37
CA VAL A 26 3.59 -7.38 -14.00
C VAL A 26 3.37 -6.03 -13.31
N VAL A 27 4.33 -5.10 -13.40
CA VAL A 27 4.22 -3.77 -12.80
C VAL A 27 3.02 -3.01 -13.35
N GLU A 28 2.82 -3.00 -14.67
CA GLU A 28 1.72 -2.28 -15.32
C GLU A 28 0.34 -2.89 -14.98
N ARG A 29 0.23 -4.23 -15.03
CA ARG A 29 -1.02 -4.94 -14.72
C ARG A 29 -1.42 -4.86 -13.25
N SER A 30 -0.44 -4.74 -12.36
CA SER A 30 -0.66 -4.60 -10.92
C SER A 30 -0.81 -3.16 -10.43
N THR A 31 -0.81 -2.17 -11.33
CA THR A 31 -1.15 -0.80 -10.93
C THR A 31 -2.60 -0.73 -10.44
N PHE A 32 -2.86 0.17 -9.49
CA PHE A 32 -4.21 0.38 -8.97
C PHE A 32 -5.22 0.71 -10.09
N GLN A 33 -4.82 1.50 -11.09
CA GLN A 33 -5.70 1.87 -12.20
C GLN A 33 -6.04 0.67 -13.09
N SER A 34 -5.03 -0.14 -13.45
CA SER A 34 -5.25 -1.38 -14.23
C SER A 34 -6.17 -2.34 -13.48
N MET A 35 -5.92 -2.56 -12.18
CA MET A 35 -6.75 -3.44 -11.37
C MET A 35 -8.16 -2.90 -11.16
N LYS A 36 -8.32 -1.59 -10.92
CA LYS A 36 -9.62 -0.94 -10.77
C LYS A 36 -10.44 -1.03 -12.06
N LYS A 37 -9.83 -0.83 -13.22
CA LYS A 37 -10.48 -1.02 -14.52
C LYS A 37 -11.00 -2.46 -14.67
N ASN A 38 -10.21 -3.44 -14.24
CA ASN A 38 -10.56 -4.86 -14.27
C ASN A 38 -11.48 -5.32 -13.12
N SER A 39 -11.81 -4.43 -12.19
CA SER A 39 -12.51 -4.81 -10.95
C SER A 39 -13.94 -5.27 -11.18
N GLN A 40 -14.61 -4.77 -12.23
CA GLN A 40 -15.96 -5.19 -12.59
C GLN A 40 -15.99 -6.64 -13.06
N GLU A 41 -14.99 -7.08 -13.82
CA GLU A 41 -14.91 -8.47 -14.29
C GLU A 41 -14.56 -9.42 -13.15
N THR A 42 -13.73 -8.99 -12.21
CA THR A 42 -13.21 -9.85 -11.14
C THR A 42 -14.08 -9.87 -9.88
N HIS A 43 -14.78 -8.77 -9.57
CA HIS A 43 -15.53 -8.58 -8.32
C HIS A 43 -16.97 -8.10 -8.56
N GLY A 44 -17.42 -8.05 -9.82
CA GLY A 44 -18.77 -7.64 -10.18
C GLY A 44 -19.10 -6.21 -9.71
N THR A 45 -20.33 -6.02 -9.27
CA THR A 45 -20.85 -4.73 -8.78
C THR A 45 -20.04 -4.14 -7.62
N PHE A 46 -19.32 -4.98 -6.87
CA PHE A 46 -18.47 -4.55 -5.76
C PHE A 46 -17.11 -3.98 -6.20
N GLY A 47 -16.73 -4.09 -7.48
CA GLY A 47 -15.42 -3.65 -7.95
C GLY A 47 -15.11 -2.19 -7.59
N ASN A 48 -16.06 -1.28 -7.81
CA ASN A 48 -15.89 0.14 -7.49
C ASN A 48 -15.84 0.43 -5.98
N ILE A 49 -16.44 -0.44 -5.16
CA ILE A 49 -16.46 -0.30 -3.69
C ILE A 49 -15.12 -0.74 -3.11
N LEU A 50 -14.59 -1.87 -3.58
CA LEU A 50 -13.33 -2.43 -3.10
C LEU A 50 -12.12 -1.60 -3.58
N PHE A 51 -12.14 -1.15 -4.84
CA PHE A 51 -11.07 -0.33 -5.42
C PHE A 51 -11.34 1.17 -5.26
N ARG A 52 -11.34 1.63 -4.01
CA ARG A 52 -11.76 2.99 -3.64
C ARG A 52 -10.81 4.11 -4.12
N LYS A 53 -9.64 4.29 -3.48
CA LYS A 53 -8.68 5.38 -3.79
C LYS A 53 -7.28 4.90 -4.18
N GLY A 54 -6.77 3.82 -3.59
CA GLY A 54 -5.45 3.27 -3.94
C GLY A 54 -4.25 4.16 -3.59
N GLY A 55 -4.43 5.12 -2.67
CA GLY A 55 -3.40 6.04 -2.23
C GLY A 55 -3.06 5.88 -0.75
N VAL A 56 -1.86 6.31 -0.38
CA VAL A 56 -1.43 6.47 1.03
C VAL A 56 -1.95 7.81 1.55
N SER A 57 -2.16 7.91 2.86
CA SER A 57 -2.55 9.15 3.57
C SER A 57 -4.02 9.56 3.50
N ASP A 58 -4.91 8.73 2.96
CA ASP A 58 -6.34 9.08 2.91
C ASP A 58 -7.01 9.20 4.29
N TRP A 59 -6.39 8.63 5.33
CA TRP A 59 -6.81 8.80 6.72
C TRP A 59 -6.85 10.28 7.14
N LYS A 60 -6.02 11.15 6.53
CA LYS A 60 -6.01 12.60 6.78
C LYS A 60 -7.34 13.27 6.42
N ASN A 61 -8.12 12.68 5.51
CA ASN A 61 -9.44 13.18 5.14
C ASN A 61 -10.56 12.73 6.09
N LEU A 62 -10.25 11.84 7.04
CA LEU A 62 -11.22 11.19 7.92
C LEU A 62 -11.02 11.54 9.39
N PHE A 63 -9.77 11.76 9.81
CA PHE A 63 -9.43 12.02 11.20
C PHE A 63 -9.48 13.52 11.49
N SER A 64 -10.09 13.88 12.62
CA SER A 64 -9.90 15.21 13.22
C SER A 64 -8.51 15.31 13.87
N GLU A 65 -8.09 16.53 14.22
CA GLU A 65 -6.81 16.77 14.93
C GLU A 65 -6.74 15.97 16.24
N ASP A 66 -7.77 16.06 17.10
CA ASP A 66 -7.87 15.28 18.35
C ASP A 66 -7.78 13.76 18.13
N GLN A 67 -8.33 13.25 17.02
CA GLN A 67 -8.25 11.82 16.70
C GLN A 67 -6.85 11.44 16.23
N ASN A 68 -6.19 12.33 15.51
CA ASN A 68 -4.81 12.11 15.09
C ASN A 68 -3.85 12.09 16.28
N GLU A 69 -3.98 13.03 17.23
CA GLU A 69 -3.16 13.03 18.45
C GLU A 69 -3.33 11.73 19.26
N LYS A 70 -4.57 11.24 19.38
CA LYS A 70 -4.85 9.94 20.02
C LYS A 70 -4.20 8.79 19.26
N MET A 71 -4.19 8.83 17.94
CA MET A 71 -3.55 7.81 17.11
C MET A 71 -2.03 7.83 17.25
N ASP A 72 -1.41 9.02 17.26
CA ASP A 72 0.03 9.20 17.46
C ASP A 72 0.47 8.62 18.80
N LYS A 73 -0.28 8.93 19.87
CA LYS A 73 -0.02 8.36 21.20
C LYS A 73 -0.18 6.84 21.22
N ALA A 74 -1.24 6.31 20.62
CA ALA A 74 -1.47 4.87 20.56
C ALA A 74 -0.37 4.14 19.75
N PHE A 75 0.14 4.75 18.68
CA PHE A 75 1.26 4.19 17.92
C PHE A 75 2.51 4.10 18.79
N GLU A 76 2.89 5.17 19.46
CA GLU A 76 4.10 5.19 20.30
C GLU A 76 4.00 4.19 21.46
N GLU A 77 2.88 4.16 22.19
CA GLU A 77 2.68 3.26 23.33
C GLU A 77 2.69 1.77 22.94
N ARG A 78 2.20 1.43 21.74
CA ARG A 78 1.98 0.02 21.35
C ARG A 78 3.12 -0.54 20.50
N VAL A 79 3.69 0.27 19.61
CA VAL A 79 4.67 -0.19 18.62
C VAL A 79 5.87 0.72 18.48
N GLY A 80 5.91 1.86 19.19
CA GLY A 80 7.05 2.75 19.32
C GLY A 80 8.31 2.00 19.76
N GLY A 81 9.47 2.42 19.24
CA GLY A 81 10.77 1.79 19.51
C GLY A 81 10.99 0.38 18.94
N THR A 82 9.95 -0.32 18.50
CA THR A 82 10.08 -1.69 17.96
C THR A 82 10.66 -1.72 16.54
N LYS A 83 11.21 -2.87 16.14
CA LYS A 83 11.64 -3.09 14.74
C LYS A 83 10.46 -2.98 13.77
N LEU A 84 9.25 -3.37 14.20
CA LEU A 84 8.04 -3.27 13.38
C LEU A 84 7.62 -1.81 13.21
N GLY A 85 7.59 -1.02 14.29
CA GLY A 85 7.29 0.42 14.24
C GLY A 85 8.18 1.16 13.24
N ARG A 86 9.49 0.88 13.25
CA ARG A 86 10.44 1.44 12.26
C ARG A 86 10.11 1.04 10.82
N LYS A 87 9.62 -0.19 10.59
CA LYS A 87 9.24 -0.67 9.24
C LYS A 87 7.94 -0.03 8.72
N LEU A 88 7.02 0.35 9.61
CA LEU A 88 5.76 1.01 9.25
C LEU A 88 5.97 2.44 8.72
N LYS A 89 7.12 3.06 9.02
CA LYS A 89 7.47 4.43 8.58
C LYS A 89 6.39 5.44 8.94
N TYR A 90 5.89 5.35 10.18
CA TYR A 90 4.78 6.16 10.67
C TYR A 90 5.03 7.67 10.54
N ASP A 91 6.23 8.14 10.90
CA ASP A 91 6.61 9.56 10.76
C ASP A 91 6.60 10.07 9.32
N VAL A 92 6.66 9.18 8.32
CA VAL A 92 6.68 9.56 6.89
C VAL A 92 5.27 9.54 6.28
N TYR A 93 4.42 8.60 6.70
CA TYR A 93 3.14 8.33 6.02
C TYR A 93 1.90 8.58 6.88
N CYS A 94 2.05 8.62 8.20
CA CYS A 94 0.95 8.52 9.16
C CYS A 94 0.96 9.61 10.22
N LYS A 95 2.05 10.38 10.37
CA LYS A 95 2.07 11.56 11.22
C LYS A 95 1.48 12.75 10.47
N ALA A 96 0.54 13.45 11.09
CA ALA A 96 -0.16 14.57 10.46
C ALA A 96 0.78 15.76 10.28
#